data_AF-A0A7W0XBC3-F1
#
_entry.id   AF-A0A7W0XBC3-F1
#
_cell.length_a   1.000
_cell.length_b   1.000
_cell.length_c   1.000
_cell.angle_alpha   90.00
_cell.angle_beta   90.00
_cell.angle_gamma   90.00
#
_symmetry.space_group_name_H-M   'P 1'
#
loop_
_entity.id
_entity.type
_entity.pdbx_description
1 polymer ?
#
loop_
_entity_poly.entity_id
_entity_poly.type
_entity_poly.pdbx_seq_one_letter_code
_entity_poly.pdbx_strand_id
1 'polypeptide(L)'
;MPAAALAQAVRRPERQVRLAQLMRQPTTDVVSLDGVDATSVGRLLAASGTSDVIDAHVVVCAHRSGQQIMTSDPDDLRDLDPNLGLIEV
;
A
#
# COMPACT_ATOMS: atom_id res chain seq x y z
N MET A 1 3.31 6.54 -0.56
CA MET A 1 2.54 5.81 -1.60
C MET A 1 3.31 4.54 -1.98
N PRO A 2 2.81 3.33 -1.68
CA PRO A 2 3.44 2.08 -2.10
C PRO A 2 3.45 1.98 -3.64
N ALA A 3 4.62 1.69 -4.23
CA ALA A 3 4.79 1.66 -5.69
C ALA A 3 3.89 0.60 -6.36
N ALA A 4 3.65 -0.54 -5.71
CA ALA A 4 2.75 -1.58 -6.23
C ALA A 4 1.31 -1.09 -6.36
N ALA A 5 0.79 -0.39 -5.34
CA ALA A 5 -0.55 0.19 -5.36
C ALA A 5 -0.64 1.33 -6.40
N LEU A 6 0.40 2.16 -6.50
CA LEU A 6 0.48 3.17 -7.57
C LEU A 6 0.41 2.51 -8.94
N ALA A 7 1.16 1.42 -9.18
CA ALA A 7 1.15 0.70 -10.45
C ALA A 7 -0.24 0.14 -10.81
N GLN A 8 -0.97 -0.40 -9.83
CA GLN A 8 -2.34 -0.88 -10.05
C GLN A 8 -3.32 0.26 -10.36
N ALA A 9 -3.13 1.41 -9.71
CA ALA A 9 -4.00 2.57 -9.85
C ALA A 9 -3.73 3.35 -11.14
N VAL A 10 -2.46 3.57 -11.50
CA VAL A 10 -2.02 4.45 -12.61
C VAL A 10 -2.13 3.76 -13.97
N ARG A 11 -3.37 3.49 -14.40
CA ARG A 11 -3.63 2.81 -15.69
C ARG A 11 -3.67 3.76 -16.87
N ARG A 12 -4.08 5.01 -16.66
CA ARG A 12 -4.26 6.07 -17.68
C ARG A 12 -3.99 7.43 -17.03
N PRO A 13 -2.71 7.77 -16.75
CA PRO A 13 -2.37 8.97 -15.97
C PRO A 13 -2.96 10.26 -16.55
N GLU A 14 -3.10 10.35 -17.87
CA GLU A 14 -3.73 11.46 -18.59
C GLU A 14 -5.22 11.64 -18.27
N ARG A 15 -5.89 10.59 -17.79
CA ARG A 15 -7.30 10.61 -17.37
C ARG A 15 -7.48 10.67 -15.85
N GLN A 16 -6.40 10.53 -15.08
CA GLN A 16 -6.42 10.39 -13.62
C GLN A 16 -5.84 11.63 -12.93
N VAL A 17 -6.49 12.78 -13.17
CA VAL A 17 -5.98 14.11 -12.77
C VAL A 17 -5.67 14.21 -11.27
N ARG A 18 -6.54 13.68 -10.39
CA ARG A 18 -6.34 13.74 -8.93
C ARG A 18 -5.15 12.92 -8.47
N LEU A 19 -4.99 11.70 -8.97
CA LEU A 19 -3.83 10.85 -8.66
C LEU A 19 -2.54 11.51 -9.15
N ALA A 20 -2.55 12.04 -10.38
CA ALA A 20 -1.40 12.74 -10.94
C ALA A 20 -1.05 14.02 -10.14
N GLN A 21 -2.05 14.75 -9.62
CA GLN A 21 -1.83 15.90 -8.74
C GLN A 21 -1.25 15.51 -7.39
N LEU A 22 -1.74 14.42 -6.78
CA LEU A 22 -1.22 13.88 -5.53
C LEU A 22 0.26 13.51 -5.68
N MET A 23 0.61 12.77 -6.73
CA MET A 23 1.99 12.34 -6.98
C MET A 23 2.98 13.50 -7.25
N ARG A 24 2.47 14.71 -7.54
CA ARG A 24 3.30 15.92 -7.69
C ARG A 24 3.45 16.73 -6.41
N GLN A 25 2.75 16.37 -5.33
CA GLN A 25 2.89 17.09 -4.07
C GLN A 25 4.27 16.81 -3.47
N PRO A 26 5.01 17.83 -2.98
CA PRO A 26 6.32 17.64 -2.36
C PRO A 26 6.32 16.72 -1.14
N THR A 27 5.15 16.52 -0.53
CA THR A 27 4.94 15.67 0.64
C THR A 27 4.54 14.24 0.29
N THR A 28 4.53 13.88 -0.99
CA THR A 28 4.15 12.54 -1.45
C THR A 28 5.35 11.77 -1.93
N ASP A 29 5.81 10.84 -1.09
CA ASP A 29 6.87 9.90 -1.45
C ASP A 29 6.29 8.63 -2.06
N VAL A 30 6.91 8.17 -3.15
CA VAL A 30 6.67 6.83 -3.70
C VAL A 30 7.70 5.87 -3.12
N VAL A 31 7.22 4.81 -2.48
CA VAL A 31 8.06 3.79 -1.83
C VAL A 31 8.19 2.59 -2.76
N SER A 32 9.41 2.31 -3.21
CA SER A 32 9.73 1.17 -4.08
C SER A 32 9.54 -0.16 -3.36
N LEU A 33 9.09 -1.19 -4.10
CA LEU A 33 9.15 -2.58 -3.64
C LEU A 33 10.55 -3.14 -3.96
N ASP A 34 11.49 -3.01 -3.02
CA ASP A 34 12.84 -3.55 -3.15
C ASP A 34 12.95 -4.99 -2.57
N GLY A 35 14.16 -5.56 -2.55
CA GLY A 35 14.36 -6.92 -2.05
C GLY A 35 14.06 -7.11 -0.55
N VAL A 36 14.23 -6.06 0.26
CA VAL A 36 13.94 -6.10 1.71
C VAL A 36 12.43 -6.05 1.92
N ASP A 37 11.75 -5.13 1.24
CA ASP A 37 10.29 -5.02 1.30
C ASP A 37 9.63 -6.27 0.70
N ALA A 38 10.15 -6.83 -0.41
CA ALA A 38 9.65 -8.06 -1.02
C ALA A 38 9.75 -9.28 -0.09
N THR A 39 10.86 -9.41 0.66
CA THR A 39 11.00 -10.48 1.66
C THR A 39 9.98 -10.30 2.79
N SER A 40 9.76 -9.07 3.24
CA SER A 40 8.80 -8.75 4.30
C SER A 40 7.36 -9.03 3.85
N VAL A 41 7.01 -8.66 2.62
CA VAL A 41 5.74 -8.98 1.98
C VAL A 41 5.52 -10.49 1.94
N GLY A 42 6.48 -11.27 1.43
CA GLY A 42 6.35 -12.72 1.36
C GLY A 42 6.11 -13.38 2.73
N ARG A 43 6.79 -12.88 3.78
CA ARG A 43 6.58 -13.35 5.15
C ARG A 43 5.20 -13.00 5.69
N LEU A 44 4.73 -11.79 5.42
CA LEU A 44 3.39 -11.34 5.82
C LEU A 44 2.30 -12.16 5.15
N LEU A 45 2.42 -12.40 3.84
CA LEU A 45 1.49 -13.25 3.07
C LEU A 45 1.45 -14.68 3.62
N ALA A 46 2.62 -15.27 3.90
CA ALA A 46 2.69 -16.60 4.48
C ALA A 46 2.07 -16.68 5.89
N ALA A 47 2.24 -15.64 6.71
CA ALA A 47 1.71 -15.59 8.07
C ALA A 47 0.19 -15.38 8.11
N SER A 48 -0.35 -14.55 7.21
CA SER A 48 -1.78 -14.26 7.09
C SER A 48 -2.53 -15.32 6.28
N GLY A 49 -1.84 -16.14 5.47
CA GLY A 49 -2.47 -17.09 4.56
C GLY A 49 -3.10 -16.43 3.32
N THR A 50 -2.74 -15.18 3.03
CA THR A 50 -3.24 -14.40 1.89
C THR A 50 -2.24 -14.44 0.71
N SER A 51 -2.60 -13.86 -0.44
CA SER A 51 -1.73 -13.83 -1.62
C SER A 51 -1.65 -12.51 -2.37
N ASP A 52 -2.36 -11.47 -1.93
CA ASP A 52 -2.30 -10.15 -2.58
C ASP A 52 -1.02 -9.39 -2.17
N VAL A 53 -0.03 -9.41 -3.08
CA VAL A 53 1.26 -8.73 -2.92
C VAL A 53 1.10 -7.21 -2.78
N ILE A 54 0.04 -6.62 -3.35
CA ILE A 54 -0.16 -5.18 -3.37
C ILE A 54 -0.64 -4.71 -2.01
N ASP A 55 -1.64 -5.37 -1.44
CA ASP A 55 -2.13 -5.08 -0.10
C ASP A 55 -1.06 -5.35 0.96
N ALA A 56 -0.34 -6.46 0.83
CA ALA A 56 0.79 -6.75 1.72
C ALA A 56 1.91 -5.69 1.61
N HIS A 57 2.20 -5.17 0.42
CA HIS A 57 3.17 -4.08 0.27
C HIS A 57 2.69 -2.77 0.91
N VAL A 58 1.37 -2.49 0.86
CA VAL A 58 0.77 -1.36 1.57
C VAL A 58 0.96 -1.49 3.08
N VAL A 59 0.65 -2.67 3.65
CA VAL A 59 0.83 -2.97 5.08
C VAL A 59 2.30 -2.83 5.51
N VAL A 60 3.24 -3.40 4.75
CA VAL A 60 4.68 -3.30 5.03
C VAL A 60 5.16 -1.84 5.04
N CYS A 61 4.72 -1.03 4.07
CA CYS A 61 5.04 0.40 4.03
C CYS A 61 4.49 1.15 5.27
N ALA A 62 3.26 0.85 5.68
CA ALA A 62 2.65 1.47 6.85
C ALA A 62 3.38 1.12 8.14
N HIS A 63 3.73 -0.15 8.34
CA HIS A 63 4.55 -0.58 9.48
C HIS A 63 5.90 0.12 9.52
N ARG A 64 6.60 0.20 8.38
CA ARG A 64 7.93 0.81 8.33
C ARG A 64 7.91 2.31 8.62
N SER A 65 6.85 2.99 8.19
CA SER A 65 6.71 4.44 8.34
C SER A 65 5.97 4.86 9.62
N GLY A 66 5.31 3.92 10.32
CA GLY A 66 4.44 4.22 11.46
C GLY A 66 3.20 5.04 11.08
N GLN A 67 2.80 5.04 9.81
CA GLN A 67 1.66 5.82 9.31
C GLN A 67 0.39 4.97 9.22
N GLN A 68 -0.77 5.64 9.28
CA GLN A 68 -2.07 5.01 9.06
C GLN A 68 -2.35 4.82 7.56
N ILE A 69 -3.17 3.83 7.22
CA ILE A 69 -3.61 3.56 5.85
C ILE A 69 -5.03 4.07 5.66
N MET A 70 -5.24 4.84 4.60
CA MET A 70 -6.56 5.32 4.17
C MET A 70 -7.11 4.35 3.13
N THR A 71 -8.24 3.70 3.41
CA THR A 71 -8.85 2.69 2.53
C THR A 71 -10.37 2.73 2.62
N SER A 72 -11.05 2.48 1.50
CA SER A 72 -12.51 2.27 1.47
C SER A 72 -12.90 0.82 1.77
N ASP A 73 -11.92 -0.09 1.73
CA ASP A 73 -12.11 -1.51 2.02
C ASP A 73 -11.09 -1.93 3.09
N PRO A 74 -11.45 -1.80 4.38
CA PRO A 74 -10.54 -2.09 5.48
C PRO A 74 -10.43 -3.58 5.79
N ASP A 75 -11.41 -4.38 5.39
CA ASP A 75 -11.51 -5.79 5.80
C ASP A 75 -10.42 -6.63 5.13
N ASP A 76 -10.15 -6.38 3.84
CA ASP A 76 -9.03 -7.00 3.12
C ASP A 76 -7.67 -6.74 3.78
N LEU A 77 -7.47 -5.56 4.38
CA LEU A 77 -6.23 -5.23 5.09
C LEU A 77 -6.17 -5.82 6.51
N ARG A 78 -7.31 -6.05 7.14
CA ARG A 78 -7.39 -6.68 8.47
C ARG A 78 -7.07 -8.16 8.41
N ASP A 79 -7.31 -8.82 7.28
CA ASP A 79 -6.89 -10.20 7.04
C ASP A 79 -5.35 -10.33 7.05
N LEU A 80 -4.63 -9.27 6.66
CA LEU A 80 -3.17 -9.19 6.72
C LEU A 80 -2.66 -8.86 8.13
N ASP A 81 -3.22 -7.82 8.77
CA ASP A 81 -2.95 -7.46 10.16
C ASP A 81 -4.17 -6.84 10.83
N PRO A 82 -4.77 -7.49 11.85
CA PRO A 82 -5.94 -6.98 12.54
C PRO A 82 -5.67 -5.73 13.40
N ASN A 83 -4.42 -5.40 13.69
CA ASN A 83 -4.03 -4.25 14.53
C ASN A 83 -3.60 -3.01 13.73
N LEU A 84 -3.84 -3.01 12.41
CA LEU A 84 -3.41 -1.95 11.52
C LEU A 84 -4.07 -0.61 11.86
N GLY A 85 -3.31 0.48 11.82
CA GLY A 85 -3.87 1.83 11.91
C GLY A 85 -4.59 2.19 10.62
N LEU A 86 -5.94 2.22 10.65
CA LEU A 86 -6.78 2.49 9.47
C LEU A 86 -7.56 3.80 9.60
N ILE A 87 -7.78 4.45 8.45
CA ILE A 87 -8.75 5.54 8.26
C ILE A 87 -9.70 5.08 7.15
N GLU A 88 -10.95 4.78 7.53
CA GLU A 88 -12.00 4.38 6.58
C GLU A 88 -12.59 5.60 5.87
N VAL A 89 -12.85 5.49 4.55
CA VAL A 89 -13.30 6.60 3.68
C VAL A 89 -14.46 6.24 2.77
#